data_AF-A0A496SGA7-F1
#
_entry.id   AF-A0A496SGA7-F1
#
_cell.length_a   1.000
_cell.length_b   1.000
_cell.length_c   1.000
_cell.angle_alpha   90.00
_cell.angle_beta   90.00
_cell.angle_gamma   90.00
#
_symmetry.space_group_name_H-M   'P 1'
#
loop_
_entity.id
_entity.type
_entity.pdbx_description
1 polymer ?
#
loop_
_entity_poly.entity_id
_entity_poly.type
_entity_poly.pdbx_seq_one_letter_code
_entity_poly.pdbx_strand_id
1 'polypeptide(L)'
;MGLAGSFFLLIWDIIRRDDLGIGIITFGIIFYLSLIFILPYIAIWSGPDRRDSLAEIVAVLRQPLTEHRLRGELTNVKASNHFVFFTDSPTRITVERMRRLEEIFSRVSKLLGTPSPPDRIKIYLPARDVRFGVNRGSIYAASYDEIGRYLVHMALYLGPGYTPVQILYEGIGRALDGRKVDRIHKEARDILRTGLAPPLSHLIPYRRWHHASTEELERAKRLSGSFVRYLIDQYDIGSFKSLFGRATESTVKKRFKRIYGADFRSYEKRWLTFIATEYCDMPPDRATDQPWLKLQLLKIDAYENRKGVQPQIYLDLGMPPEEKWATLSPLSGEEADEVEREFAKPSNIEEFHGRFGRLRETRWRKHRDRYEDGFITFRMKKGRSGYAFVFAVSRDEREGLLRFGCMGRAKVYLNGNPILNTAGKSALLDSDSVPIKLRPGENPILIRISGEGEASFILRITAMDGGKLDGLEFKSPIGD
;
A
#
# COMPACT_ATOMS: atom_id res chain seq x y z
N MET A 1 29.21 -1.93 39.83
CA MET A 1 28.30 -0.86 40.26
C MET A 1 27.98 -0.01 39.03
N GLY A 2 26.83 -0.26 38.39
CA GLY A 2 26.50 0.32 37.07
C GLY A 2 25.90 1.72 37.14
N LEU A 3 25.57 2.28 35.96
CA LEU A 3 24.91 3.58 35.73
C LEU A 3 23.83 3.96 36.76
N ALA A 4 23.05 2.99 37.25
CA ALA A 4 22.04 3.20 38.27
C ALA A 4 22.62 3.70 39.62
N GLY A 5 23.81 3.24 40.02
CA GLY A 5 24.50 3.68 41.23
C GLY A 5 25.03 5.11 41.12
N SER A 6 25.58 5.47 39.95
CA SER A 6 26.01 6.84 39.66
C SER A 6 24.82 7.81 39.60
N PHE A 7 23.67 7.35 39.08
CA PHE A 7 22.43 8.14 39.06
C PHE A 7 21.86 8.38 40.47
N PHE A 8 21.89 7.35 41.32
CA PHE A 8 21.42 7.45 42.70
C PHE A 8 22.29 8.41 43.53
N LEU A 9 23.62 8.34 43.40
CA LEU A 9 24.54 9.24 44.09
C LEU A 9 24.38 10.70 43.66
N LEU A 10 24.06 10.93 42.38
CA LEU A 10 23.88 12.28 41.86
C LEU A 10 22.51 12.88 42.25
N ILE A 11 21.44 12.07 42.28
CA ILE A 11 20.15 12.49 42.85
C ILE A 11 20.30 12.78 44.35
N TRP A 12 21.06 11.95 45.07
CA TRP A 12 21.33 12.13 46.49
C TRP A 12 22.10 13.44 46.77
N ASP A 13 23.08 13.78 45.94
CA ASP A 13 23.87 15.02 46.07
C ASP A 13 23.05 16.29 45.71
N ILE A 14 22.15 16.19 44.73
CA ILE A 14 21.22 17.28 44.35
C ILE A 14 20.16 17.53 45.43
N ILE A 15 19.63 16.47 46.07
CA ILE A 15 18.67 16.62 47.19
C ILE A 15 19.32 17.26 48.42
N ARG A 16 20.64 17.11 48.58
CA ARG A 16 21.37 17.58 49.77
C ARG A 16 21.83 19.04 49.70
N ARG A 17 21.82 19.65 48.51
CA ARG A 17 22.15 21.06 48.33
C ARG A 17 20.86 21.83 48.08
N ASP A 18 20.49 22.74 48.99
CA ASP A 18 19.28 23.59 48.93
C ASP A 18 19.26 24.60 47.74
N ASP A 19 19.98 24.33 46.66
CA ASP A 19 19.97 25.10 45.42
C ASP A 19 19.00 24.48 44.41
N LEU A 20 17.71 24.69 44.66
CA LEU A 20 16.60 24.18 43.84
C LEU A 20 16.77 24.54 42.34
N GLY A 21 17.35 25.70 42.04
CA GLY A 21 17.57 26.18 40.67
C GLY A 21 18.63 25.38 39.90
N ILE A 22 19.74 25.02 40.54
CA ILE A 22 20.83 24.25 39.90
C ILE A 22 20.40 22.78 39.76
N GLY A 23 19.64 22.26 40.73
CA GLY A 23 19.04 20.92 40.66
C GLY A 23 18.12 20.75 39.44
N ILE A 24 17.24 21.72 39.16
CA ILE A 24 16.32 21.67 38.01
C ILE A 24 17.08 21.72 36.68
N ILE A 25 18.09 22.59 36.56
CA ILE A 25 18.91 22.71 35.34
C ILE A 25 19.71 21.42 35.10
N THR A 26 20.34 20.89 36.16
CA THR A 26 21.15 19.67 36.07
C THR A 26 20.29 18.45 35.76
N PHE A 27 19.11 18.33 36.37
CA PHE A 27 18.16 17.25 36.08
C PHE A 27 17.60 17.36 34.66
N GLY A 28 17.30 18.58 34.19
CA GLY A 28 16.89 18.84 32.81
C GLY A 28 17.97 18.46 31.80
N ILE A 29 19.23 18.81 32.06
CA ILE A 29 20.37 18.45 31.22
C ILE A 29 20.59 16.93 31.22
N ILE A 30 20.52 16.28 32.38
CA ILE A 30 20.71 14.83 32.49
C ILE A 30 19.57 14.06 31.85
N PHE A 31 18.32 14.50 32.00
CA PHE A 31 17.18 13.92 31.31
C PHE A 31 17.30 14.10 29.79
N TYR A 32 17.72 15.27 29.34
CA TYR A 32 17.96 15.58 27.94
C TYR A 32 19.11 14.74 27.34
N LEU A 33 20.24 14.65 28.04
CA LEU A 33 21.37 13.80 27.64
C LEU A 33 21.00 12.32 27.70
N SER A 34 20.25 11.88 28.71
CA SER A 34 19.74 10.51 28.81
C SER A 34 18.81 10.19 27.64
N LEU A 35 17.91 11.09 27.25
CA LEU A 35 17.11 10.93 26.03
C LEU A 35 17.99 10.89 24.78
N ILE A 36 19.01 11.75 24.68
CA ILE A 36 19.93 11.80 23.53
C ILE A 36 20.80 10.55 23.41
N PHE A 37 21.16 9.87 24.50
CA PHE A 37 22.02 8.68 24.43
C PHE A 37 21.23 7.38 24.50
N ILE A 38 20.18 7.30 25.32
CA ILE A 38 19.36 6.09 25.48
C ILE A 38 18.48 5.87 24.24
N LEU A 39 17.92 6.92 23.64
CA LEU A 39 17.05 6.75 22.48
C LEU A 39 17.81 6.22 21.25
N PRO A 40 19.00 6.74 20.86
CA PRO A 40 19.81 6.15 19.79
C PRO A 40 20.39 4.79 20.15
N TYR A 41 20.77 4.57 21.41
CA TYR A 41 21.25 3.26 21.86
C TYR A 41 20.15 2.19 21.74
N ILE A 42 18.91 2.52 22.13
CA ILE A 42 17.73 1.70 21.86
C ILE A 42 17.50 1.57 20.35
N ALA A 43 17.63 2.63 19.54
CA ALA A 43 17.48 2.61 18.08
C ALA A 43 18.47 1.73 17.32
N ILE A 44 19.69 1.61 17.84
CA ILE A 44 20.79 0.84 17.24
C ILE A 44 20.63 -0.64 17.57
N TRP A 45 20.14 -0.98 18.76
CA TRP A 45 20.01 -2.36 19.23
C TRP A 45 18.62 -3.00 19.06
N SER A 46 17.59 -2.21 18.76
CA SER A 46 16.24 -2.72 18.49
C SER A 46 15.83 -2.36 17.07
N GLY A 47 15.35 -3.37 16.33
CA GLY A 47 15.18 -3.35 14.87
C GLY A 47 14.30 -2.22 14.29
N PRO A 48 14.04 -2.25 12.96
CA PRO A 48 13.42 -1.14 12.21
C PRO A 48 12.14 -0.57 12.85
N ASP A 49 11.31 -1.39 13.49
CA ASP A 49 10.06 -0.97 14.13
C ASP A 49 10.26 0.08 15.25
N ARG A 50 11.41 0.12 15.94
CA ARG A 50 11.67 1.13 17.00
C ARG A 50 12.26 2.44 16.48
N ARG A 51 12.85 2.46 15.28
CA ARG A 51 13.29 3.71 14.63
C ARG A 51 12.12 4.59 14.26
N ASP A 52 11.00 3.98 13.86
CA ASP A 52 9.76 4.71 13.57
C ASP A 52 9.11 5.24 14.84
N SER A 53 9.09 4.46 15.93
CA SER A 53 8.66 4.96 17.24
C SER A 53 9.52 6.13 17.73
N LEU A 54 10.82 6.10 17.44
CA LEU A 54 11.74 7.18 17.76
C LEU A 54 11.53 8.42 16.89
N ALA A 55 11.28 8.25 15.60
CA ALA A 55 10.90 9.35 14.73
C ALA A 55 9.58 10.00 15.20
N GLU A 56 8.64 9.19 15.67
CA GLU A 56 7.38 9.66 16.27
C GLU A 56 7.62 10.41 17.58
N ILE A 57 8.46 9.89 18.48
CA ILE A 57 8.87 10.59 19.71
C ILE A 57 9.57 11.90 19.40
N VAL A 58 10.52 11.91 18.45
CA VAL A 58 11.23 13.13 18.02
C VAL A 58 10.26 14.13 17.40
N ALA A 59 9.29 13.67 16.60
CA ALA A 59 8.24 14.53 16.06
C ALA A 59 7.41 15.15 17.18
N VAL A 60 7.03 14.38 18.20
CA VAL A 60 6.32 14.87 19.39
C VAL A 60 7.15 15.90 20.15
N LEU A 61 8.44 15.65 20.35
CA LEU A 61 9.34 16.57 21.06
C LEU A 61 9.61 17.86 20.29
N ARG A 62 9.58 17.84 18.95
CA ARG A 62 9.78 19.03 18.10
C ARG A 62 8.52 19.89 17.93
N GLN A 63 7.36 19.43 18.41
CA GLN A 63 6.08 20.11 18.19
C GLN A 63 5.99 21.49 18.84
N PRO A 64 6.42 21.72 20.10
CA PRO A 64 6.33 23.06 20.70
C PRO A 64 7.09 24.11 19.89
N LEU A 65 8.30 23.76 19.40
CA LEU A 65 9.11 24.61 18.53
C LEU A 65 8.42 24.86 17.18
N THR A 66 7.79 23.82 16.62
CA THR A 66 7.07 23.91 15.35
C THR A 66 5.81 24.76 15.47
N GLU A 67 5.05 24.58 16.54
CA GLU A 67 3.87 25.40 16.85
C GLU A 67 4.26 26.86 17.05
N HIS A 68 5.33 27.12 17.82
CA HIS A 68 5.84 28.47 18.01
C HIS A 68 6.24 29.12 16.68
N ARG A 69 7.00 28.42 15.85
CA ARG A 69 7.40 28.90 14.51
C ARG A 69 6.19 29.18 13.62
N LEU A 70 5.25 28.24 13.53
CA LEU A 70 4.07 28.38 12.68
C LEU A 70 3.15 29.51 13.14
N ARG A 71 3.05 29.78 14.45
CA ARG A 71 2.30 30.93 14.95
C ARG A 71 2.90 32.27 14.51
N GLY A 72 4.22 32.34 14.31
CA GLY A 72 4.88 33.52 13.75
C GLY A 72 4.67 33.65 12.23
N GLU A 73 4.58 32.53 11.52
CA GLU A 73 4.41 32.51 10.06
C GLU A 73 2.93 32.68 9.61
N LEU A 74 1.97 32.17 10.39
CA LEU A 74 0.55 32.09 10.05
C LEU A 74 -0.24 33.17 10.79
N THR A 75 -0.27 34.36 10.21
CA THR A 75 -0.84 35.57 10.83
C THR A 75 -2.36 35.65 10.73
N ASN A 76 -3.00 34.86 9.85
CA ASN A 76 -4.45 34.84 9.74
C ASN A 76 -5.03 33.84 10.74
N VAL A 77 -5.78 34.35 11.72
CA VAL A 77 -6.42 33.54 12.76
C VAL A 77 -7.93 33.66 12.65
N LYS A 78 -8.62 32.52 12.57
CA LYS A 78 -10.08 32.43 12.64
C LYS A 78 -10.47 31.40 13.70
N ALA A 79 -11.63 31.57 14.31
CA ALA A 79 -12.10 30.64 15.33
C ALA A 79 -13.55 30.24 15.08
N SER A 80 -13.88 29.02 15.49
CA SER A 80 -15.23 28.48 15.57
C SER A 80 -15.47 27.90 16.96
N ASN A 81 -16.48 27.05 17.14
CA ASN A 81 -16.83 26.50 18.44
C ASN A 81 -15.72 25.60 18.99
N HIS A 82 -15.28 24.63 18.19
CA HIS A 82 -14.29 23.63 18.58
C HIS A 82 -12.89 23.94 18.05
N PHE A 83 -12.71 24.90 17.15
CA PHE A 83 -11.44 25.10 16.43
C PHE A 83 -10.88 26.52 16.48
N VAL A 84 -9.55 26.60 16.41
CA VAL A 84 -8.81 27.82 16.07
C VAL A 84 -7.93 27.52 14.86
N PHE A 85 -8.17 28.20 13.75
CA PHE A 85 -7.46 28.03 12.49
C PHE A 85 -6.35 29.08 12.37
N PHE A 86 -5.15 28.62 12.03
CA PHE A 86 -3.99 29.43 11.70
C PHE A 86 -3.66 29.21 10.22
N THR A 87 -3.72 30.27 9.41
CA THR A 87 -3.46 30.21 7.96
C THR A 87 -2.53 31.33 7.50
N ASP A 88 -1.91 31.13 6.34
CA ASP A 88 -1.09 32.12 5.62
C ASP A 88 -1.95 33.17 4.88
N SER A 89 -3.21 32.83 4.60
CA SER A 89 -4.13 33.60 3.79
C SER A 89 -5.59 33.43 4.24
N PRO A 90 -6.40 34.50 4.23
CA PRO A 90 -7.81 34.45 4.61
C PRO A 90 -8.68 33.55 3.72
N THR A 91 -8.23 33.24 2.49
CA THR A 91 -8.98 32.43 1.53
C THR A 91 -8.79 30.92 1.72
N ARG A 92 -7.77 30.49 2.47
CA ARG A 92 -7.53 29.05 2.75
C ARG A 92 -8.69 28.43 3.50
N ILE A 93 -9.25 29.16 4.47
CA ILE A 93 -10.36 28.71 5.30
C ILE A 93 -11.50 29.74 5.28
N THR A 94 -12.60 29.40 4.62
CA THR A 94 -13.81 30.21 4.54
C THR A 94 -14.77 29.85 5.67
N VAL A 95 -15.74 30.72 5.97
CA VAL A 95 -16.78 30.45 6.99
C VAL A 95 -17.52 29.14 6.69
N GLU A 96 -17.87 28.91 5.42
CA GLU A 96 -18.54 27.68 4.99
C GLU A 96 -17.69 26.43 5.20
N ARG A 97 -16.38 26.52 4.92
CA ARG A 97 -15.43 25.43 5.20
C ARG A 97 -15.31 25.13 6.69
N MET A 98 -15.30 26.17 7.54
CA MET A 98 -15.27 26.02 9.01
C MET A 98 -16.56 25.35 9.51
N ARG A 99 -17.73 25.80 9.04
CA ARG A 99 -19.04 25.21 9.38
C ARG A 99 -19.08 23.72 9.03
N ARG A 100 -18.61 23.34 7.85
CA ARG A 100 -18.55 21.93 7.44
C ARG A 100 -17.62 21.09 8.31
N LEU A 101 -16.49 21.63 8.77
CA LEU A 101 -15.59 20.91 9.70
C LEU A 101 -16.22 20.74 11.09
N GLU A 102 -16.95 21.75 11.57
CA GLU A 102 -17.74 21.68 12.81
C GLU A 102 -18.81 20.58 12.74
N GLU A 103 -19.51 20.48 11.61
CA GLU A 103 -20.51 19.43 11.37
C GLU A 103 -19.86 18.04 11.33
N ILE A 104 -18.74 17.88 10.63
CA ILE A 104 -17.98 16.63 10.58
C ILE A 104 -17.55 16.23 11.99
N PHE A 105 -16.92 17.12 12.74
CA PHE A 105 -16.43 16.83 14.08
C PHE A 105 -17.57 16.51 15.04
N SER A 106 -18.64 17.30 15.05
CA SER A 106 -19.80 17.05 15.93
C SER A 106 -20.43 15.69 15.65
N ARG A 107 -20.61 15.34 14.37
CA ARG A 107 -21.14 14.05 13.95
C ARG A 107 -20.22 12.90 14.36
N VAL A 108 -18.92 13.03 14.10
CA VAL A 108 -17.92 11.98 14.39
C VAL A 108 -17.74 11.81 15.90
N SER A 109 -17.65 12.89 16.66
CA SER A 109 -17.54 12.84 18.12
C SER A 109 -18.76 12.17 18.74
N LYS A 110 -19.98 12.50 18.29
CA LYS A 110 -21.20 11.81 18.72
C LYS A 110 -21.15 10.32 18.40
N LEU A 111 -20.75 9.96 17.18
CA LEU A 111 -20.68 8.59 16.70
C LEU A 111 -19.63 7.77 17.49
N LEU A 112 -18.47 8.35 17.75
CA LEU A 112 -17.37 7.72 18.46
C LEU A 112 -17.52 7.80 19.99
N GLY A 113 -18.50 8.55 20.51
CA GLY A 113 -18.66 8.78 21.95
C GLY A 113 -17.50 9.58 22.53
N THR A 114 -16.95 10.49 21.73
CA THR A 114 -15.83 11.35 22.10
C THR A 114 -16.34 12.53 22.91
N PRO A 115 -15.76 12.81 24.10
CA PRO A 115 -16.12 14.01 24.85
C PRO A 115 -15.71 15.27 24.09
N SER A 116 -16.40 16.38 24.34
CA SER A 116 -15.96 17.68 23.84
C SER A 116 -14.52 17.95 24.33
N PRO A 117 -13.64 18.45 23.46
CA PRO A 117 -12.28 18.75 23.87
C PRO A 117 -12.31 19.89 24.92
N PRO A 118 -11.44 19.83 25.95
CA PRO A 118 -11.43 20.84 27.01
C PRO A 118 -11.02 22.22 26.47
N ASP A 119 -10.18 22.24 25.44
CA ASP A 119 -9.73 23.43 24.72
C ASP A 119 -10.08 23.32 23.23
N ARG A 120 -10.15 24.47 22.56
CA ARG A 120 -10.30 24.48 21.09
C ARG A 120 -9.10 23.82 20.43
N ILE A 121 -9.36 22.93 19.49
CA ILE A 121 -8.35 22.26 18.67
C ILE A 121 -7.74 23.28 17.71
N LYS A 122 -6.42 23.39 17.72
CA LYS A 122 -5.67 24.28 16.84
C LYS A 122 -5.45 23.61 15.50
N ILE A 123 -5.73 24.29 14.40
CA ILE A 123 -5.56 23.76 13.04
C ILE A 123 -4.58 24.67 12.29
N TYR A 124 -3.45 24.13 11.88
CA TYR A 124 -2.39 24.82 11.15
C TYR A 124 -2.45 24.44 9.66
N LEU A 125 -2.63 25.44 8.78
CA LEU A 125 -2.74 25.27 7.32
C LEU A 125 -1.71 26.16 6.58
N PRO A 126 -0.42 25.78 6.57
CA PRO A 126 0.63 26.56 5.94
C PRO A 126 0.63 26.49 4.40
N ALA A 127 1.32 27.46 3.77
CA ALA A 127 1.46 27.55 2.31
C ALA A 127 2.23 26.38 1.70
N ARG A 128 3.29 26.00 2.41
CA ARG A 128 4.29 25.01 2.00
C ARG A 128 3.93 23.65 2.57
N ASP A 129 4.43 22.59 1.94
CA ASP A 129 4.17 21.20 2.31
C ASP A 129 4.90 20.84 3.62
N VAL A 130 4.41 21.39 4.73
CA VAL A 130 4.87 21.17 6.10
C VAL A 130 4.02 20.01 6.64
N ARG A 131 4.38 18.78 6.26
CA ARG A 131 3.62 17.58 6.61
C ARG A 131 3.79 17.21 8.08
N PHE A 132 2.74 17.41 8.86
CA PHE A 132 2.64 16.89 10.21
C PHE A 132 1.22 16.35 10.41
N GLY A 133 1.06 15.40 11.34
CA GLY A 133 -0.21 14.71 11.56
C GLY A 133 -1.06 15.34 12.67
N VAL A 134 -1.67 14.48 13.47
CA VAL A 134 -2.49 14.86 14.63
C VAL A 134 -1.65 14.78 15.90
N ASN A 135 -1.79 15.77 16.78
CA ASN A 135 -1.24 15.78 18.13
C ASN A 135 -2.30 16.26 19.13
N ARG A 136 -2.14 15.96 20.42
CA ARG A 136 -3.06 16.40 21.51
C ARG A 136 -3.43 17.87 21.40
N GLY A 137 -4.60 18.15 20.83
CA GLY A 137 -5.14 19.50 20.66
C GLY A 137 -4.66 20.28 19.42
N SER A 138 -3.84 19.70 18.54
CA SER A 138 -3.34 20.36 17.33
C SER A 138 -3.41 19.45 16.10
N ILE A 139 -3.87 19.99 14.98
CA ILE A 139 -3.87 19.37 13.65
C ILE A 139 -2.99 20.21 12.74
N TYR A 140 -2.07 19.56 12.05
CA TYR A 140 -1.30 20.17 10.98
C TYR A 140 -1.77 19.53 9.67
N ALA A 141 -2.06 20.31 8.64
CA ALA A 141 -2.56 19.76 7.39
C ALA A 141 -2.03 20.56 6.20
N ALA A 142 -1.69 19.87 5.11
CA ALA A 142 -1.25 20.52 3.88
C ALA A 142 -2.43 21.10 3.10
N SER A 143 -3.63 20.54 3.30
CA SER A 143 -4.85 20.93 2.60
C SER A 143 -6.10 20.78 3.47
N TYR A 144 -7.18 21.45 3.05
CA TYR A 144 -8.50 21.34 3.68
C TYR A 144 -9.02 19.89 3.72
N ASP A 145 -8.78 19.12 2.66
CA ASP A 145 -9.29 17.75 2.52
C ASP A 145 -8.64 16.79 3.53
N GLU A 146 -7.41 17.07 3.98
CA GLU A 146 -6.75 16.27 5.02
C GLU A 146 -7.33 16.50 6.42
N ILE A 147 -7.86 17.71 6.69
CA ILE A 147 -8.38 18.07 8.01
C ILE A 147 -9.51 17.13 8.41
N GLY A 148 -10.43 16.83 7.49
CA GLY A 148 -11.57 15.94 7.78
C GLY A 148 -11.13 14.57 8.32
N ARG A 149 -10.13 13.95 7.68
CA ARG A 149 -9.53 12.69 8.14
C ARG A 149 -8.86 12.85 9.51
N TYR A 150 -8.08 13.91 9.69
CA TYR A 150 -7.38 14.17 10.95
C TYR A 150 -8.32 14.49 12.12
N LEU A 151 -9.48 15.08 11.87
CA LEU A 151 -10.52 15.24 12.88
C LEU A 151 -11.06 13.90 13.37
N VAL A 152 -11.22 12.92 12.47
CA VAL A 152 -11.62 11.55 12.86
C VAL A 152 -10.54 10.91 13.73
N HIS A 153 -9.28 11.02 13.33
CA HIS A 153 -8.14 10.51 14.12
C HIS A 153 -8.06 11.18 15.51
N MET A 154 -8.29 12.49 15.58
CA MET A 154 -8.37 13.21 16.86
C MET A 154 -9.53 12.70 17.72
N ALA A 155 -10.71 12.53 17.13
CA ALA A 155 -11.88 12.06 17.86
C ALA A 155 -11.69 10.63 18.40
N LEU A 156 -11.00 9.76 17.66
CA LEU A 156 -10.57 8.45 18.14
C LEU A 156 -9.64 8.56 19.34
N TYR A 157 -8.61 9.41 19.23
CA TYR A 157 -7.62 9.62 20.28
C TYR A 157 -8.28 10.08 21.59
N LEU A 158 -9.24 11.00 21.50
CA LEU A 158 -9.98 11.56 22.62
C LEU A 158 -11.07 10.61 23.17
N GLY A 159 -11.51 9.62 22.38
CA GLY A 159 -12.62 8.72 22.73
C GLY A 159 -12.17 7.26 22.85
N PRO A 160 -12.51 6.37 21.89
CA PRO A 160 -12.23 4.92 21.96
C PRO A 160 -10.76 4.53 22.11
N GLY A 161 -9.82 5.44 21.82
CA GLY A 161 -8.39 5.18 21.76
C GLY A 161 -7.90 4.80 20.37
N TYR A 162 -6.66 4.32 20.29
CA TYR A 162 -6.01 3.93 19.04
C TYR A 162 -6.10 2.42 18.80
N THR A 163 -5.79 1.98 17.58
CA THR A 163 -5.55 0.58 17.23
C THR A 163 -4.16 0.45 16.62
N PRO A 164 -3.38 -0.61 16.93
CA PRO A 164 -2.08 -0.83 16.31
C PRO A 164 -2.17 -1.27 14.84
N VAL A 165 -3.37 -1.56 14.33
CA VAL A 165 -3.60 -2.02 12.95
C VAL A 165 -3.83 -0.80 12.05
N GLN A 166 -2.79 -0.40 11.32
CA GLN A 166 -2.77 0.86 10.55
C GLN A 166 -3.87 0.96 9.49
N ILE A 167 -4.20 -0.15 8.80
CA ILE A 167 -5.32 -0.17 7.85
C ILE A 167 -6.66 0.19 8.50
N LEU A 168 -6.92 -0.22 9.74
CA LEU A 168 -8.15 0.11 10.45
C LEU A 168 -8.16 1.57 10.90
N TYR A 169 -6.98 2.07 11.33
CA TYR A 169 -6.79 3.44 11.77
C TYR A 169 -6.93 4.46 10.62
N GLU A 170 -6.20 4.27 9.53
CA GLU A 170 -6.35 5.13 8.34
C GLU A 170 -7.71 4.93 7.67
N GLY A 171 -8.22 3.69 7.68
CA GLY A 171 -9.51 3.35 7.09
C GLY A 171 -10.68 4.09 7.74
N ILE A 172 -10.75 4.13 9.07
CA ILE A 172 -11.82 4.87 9.75
C ILE A 172 -11.74 6.38 9.47
N GLY A 173 -10.52 6.94 9.40
CA GLY A 173 -10.31 8.32 9.01
C GLY A 173 -10.92 8.62 7.64
N ARG A 174 -10.70 7.74 6.67
CA ARG A 174 -11.25 7.85 5.31
C ARG A 174 -12.73 7.53 5.21
N ALA A 175 -13.27 6.67 6.07
CA ALA A 175 -14.67 6.27 6.08
C ALA A 175 -15.60 7.36 6.66
N LEU A 176 -15.08 8.22 7.54
CA LEU A 176 -15.86 9.20 8.31
C LEU A 176 -15.50 10.67 8.04
N ASP A 177 -14.54 10.96 7.14
CA ASP A 177 -14.05 12.31 6.81
C ASP A 177 -15.08 13.26 6.16
N GLY A 178 -16.32 12.81 5.93
CA GLY A 178 -17.38 13.63 5.35
C GLY A 178 -17.51 13.53 3.83
N ARG A 179 -16.74 12.67 3.17
CA ARG A 179 -17.01 12.28 1.78
C ARG A 179 -18.29 11.44 1.69
N LYS A 180 -18.92 11.49 0.50
CA LYS A 180 -20.08 10.64 0.19
C LYS A 180 -19.67 9.18 0.15
N VAL A 181 -20.48 8.30 0.72
CA VAL A 181 -20.24 6.85 0.79
C VAL A 181 -19.99 6.25 -0.59
N ASP A 182 -20.84 6.59 -1.57
CA ASP A 182 -20.68 6.12 -2.95
C ASP A 182 -19.34 6.48 -3.56
N ARG A 183 -18.82 7.67 -3.25
CA ARG A 183 -17.52 8.11 -3.76
C ARG A 183 -16.39 7.26 -3.18
N ILE A 184 -16.47 6.88 -1.89
CA ILE A 184 -15.46 6.04 -1.23
C ILE A 184 -15.40 4.67 -1.89
N HIS A 185 -16.56 4.04 -2.12
CA HIS A 185 -16.62 2.72 -2.74
C HIS A 185 -16.27 2.74 -4.25
N LYS A 186 -16.69 3.77 -5.00
CA LYS A 186 -16.29 3.95 -6.41
C LYS A 186 -14.78 4.16 -6.55
N GLU A 187 -14.16 4.98 -5.70
CA GLU A 187 -12.70 5.15 -5.68
C GLU A 187 -11.98 3.80 -5.40
N ALA A 188 -12.50 2.99 -4.47
CA ALA A 188 -11.94 1.68 -4.18
C ALA A 188 -12.10 0.71 -5.36
N ARG A 189 -13.27 0.65 -5.99
CA ARG A 189 -13.51 -0.11 -7.22
C ARG A 189 -12.51 0.25 -8.30
N ASP A 190 -12.32 1.54 -8.56
CA ASP A 190 -11.44 2.00 -9.64
C ASP A 190 -9.98 1.58 -9.36
N ILE A 191 -9.54 1.61 -8.10
CA ILE A 191 -8.24 1.07 -7.69
C ILE A 191 -8.18 -0.45 -7.87
N LEU A 192 -9.21 -1.20 -7.50
CA LEU A 192 -9.23 -2.66 -7.64
C LEU A 192 -9.16 -3.09 -9.11
N ARG A 193 -9.86 -2.38 -10.00
CA ARG A 193 -9.83 -2.63 -11.46
C ARG A 193 -8.44 -2.46 -12.08
N THR A 194 -7.54 -1.72 -11.44
CA THR A 194 -6.16 -1.62 -11.91
C THR A 194 -5.38 -2.91 -11.77
N GLY A 195 -5.80 -3.84 -10.90
CA GLY A 195 -5.01 -5.01 -10.51
C GLY A 195 -3.87 -4.69 -9.54
N LEU A 196 -3.54 -3.42 -9.30
CA LEU A 196 -2.43 -2.96 -8.44
C LEU A 196 -2.82 -2.78 -6.96
N ALA A 197 -4.05 -3.14 -6.60
CA ALA A 197 -4.49 -3.13 -5.21
C ALA A 197 -3.70 -4.19 -4.41
N PRO A 198 -3.11 -3.80 -3.27
CA PRO A 198 -2.56 -4.77 -2.32
C PRO A 198 -3.70 -5.41 -1.52
N PRO A 199 -3.58 -6.69 -1.12
CA PRO A 199 -4.47 -7.26 -0.13
C PRO A 199 -4.35 -6.48 1.18
N LEU A 200 -5.46 -5.96 1.69
CA LEU A 200 -5.50 -5.25 2.97
C LEU A 200 -5.05 -6.16 4.11
N SER A 201 -5.41 -7.45 4.06
CA SER A 201 -4.95 -8.43 5.05
C SER A 201 -3.42 -8.58 5.10
N HIS A 202 -2.72 -8.36 3.98
CA HIS A 202 -1.25 -8.37 3.91
C HIS A 202 -0.63 -7.21 4.71
N LEU A 203 -1.36 -6.12 4.83
CA LEU A 203 -0.91 -4.87 5.44
C LEU A 203 -1.35 -4.73 6.91
N ILE A 204 -1.98 -5.76 7.49
CA ILE A 204 -2.26 -5.80 8.94
C ILE A 204 -0.98 -5.75 9.78
N PRO A 205 0.08 -6.52 9.46
CA PRO A 205 1.32 -6.46 10.22
C PRO A 205 1.98 -5.10 10.11
N TYR A 206 2.27 -4.48 11.26
CA TYR A 206 2.87 -3.14 11.31
C TYR A 206 4.11 -3.04 10.41
N ARG A 207 5.04 -3.99 10.53
CA ARG A 207 6.24 -4.03 9.71
C ARG A 207 5.97 -4.05 8.19
N ARG A 208 4.89 -4.68 7.73
CA ARG A 208 4.55 -4.73 6.29
C ARG A 208 4.07 -3.38 5.79
N TRP A 209 3.22 -2.71 6.56
CA TRP A 209 2.78 -1.35 6.28
C TRP A 209 3.98 -0.40 6.10
N HIS A 210 4.98 -0.48 6.98
CA HIS A 210 6.16 0.40 6.92
C HIS A 210 7.19 0.05 5.83
N HIS A 211 7.08 -1.12 5.21
CA HIS A 211 7.90 -1.52 4.07
C HIS A 211 7.21 -1.33 2.71
N ALA A 212 5.92 -1.04 2.70
CA ALA A 212 5.16 -0.77 1.48
C ALA A 212 5.65 0.55 0.84
N SER A 213 5.59 0.62 -0.49
CA SER A 213 5.92 1.86 -1.20
C SER A 213 4.89 2.96 -0.91
N THR A 214 5.26 4.22 -1.15
CA THR A 214 4.34 5.35 -0.97
C THR A 214 3.06 5.17 -1.79
N GLU A 215 3.20 4.69 -3.03
CA GLU A 215 2.10 4.46 -3.96
C GLU A 215 1.19 3.32 -3.49
N GLU A 216 1.78 2.23 -2.99
CA GLU A 216 1.04 1.11 -2.41
C GLU A 216 0.27 1.55 -1.15
N LEU A 217 0.90 2.32 -0.28
CA LEU A 217 0.27 2.87 0.92
C LEU A 217 -0.90 3.80 0.59
N GLU A 218 -0.77 4.66 -0.42
CA GLU A 218 -1.88 5.54 -0.81
C GLU A 218 -3.06 4.75 -1.41
N ARG A 219 -2.81 3.68 -2.16
CA ARG A 219 -3.86 2.73 -2.58
C ARG A 219 -4.49 2.05 -1.37
N ALA A 220 -3.68 1.49 -0.48
CA ALA A 220 -4.13 0.79 0.72
C ALA A 220 -5.00 1.68 1.62
N LYS A 221 -4.64 2.96 1.83
CA LYS A 221 -5.44 3.90 2.63
C LYS A 221 -6.83 4.13 2.03
N ARG A 222 -6.93 4.28 0.70
CA ARG A 222 -8.22 4.47 0.01
C ARG A 222 -9.09 3.21 0.08
N LEU A 223 -8.49 2.04 -0.18
CA LEU A 223 -9.15 0.74 -0.04
C LEU A 223 -9.61 0.49 1.41
N SER A 224 -8.77 0.82 2.39
CA SER A 224 -9.09 0.70 3.82
C SER A 224 -10.29 1.56 4.21
N GLY A 225 -10.44 2.75 3.63
CA GLY A 225 -11.61 3.59 3.83
C GLY A 225 -12.90 2.92 3.40
N SER A 226 -12.89 2.32 2.21
CA SER A 226 -14.03 1.55 1.69
C SER A 226 -14.31 0.29 2.51
N PHE A 227 -13.27 -0.46 2.89
CA PHE A 227 -13.41 -1.65 3.73
C PHE A 227 -13.99 -1.33 5.11
N VAL A 228 -13.47 -0.32 5.80
CA VAL A 228 -14.00 0.12 7.10
C VAL A 228 -15.43 0.64 6.97
N ARG A 229 -15.73 1.39 5.90
CA ARG A 229 -17.10 1.85 5.64
C ARG A 229 -18.06 0.68 5.48
N TYR A 230 -17.68 -0.34 4.72
CA TYR A 230 -18.43 -1.59 4.58
C TYR A 230 -18.66 -2.28 5.94
N LEU A 231 -17.63 -2.38 6.80
CA LEU A 231 -17.81 -2.96 8.13
C LEU A 231 -18.82 -2.17 8.98
N ILE A 232 -18.76 -0.84 8.97
CA ILE A 232 -19.68 0.02 9.74
C ILE A 232 -21.11 -0.11 9.23
N ASP A 233 -21.31 -0.09 7.91
CA ASP A 233 -22.65 -0.12 7.32
C ASP A 233 -23.30 -1.51 7.47
N GLN A 234 -22.52 -2.59 7.39
CA GLN A 234 -23.06 -3.95 7.46
C GLN A 234 -23.14 -4.52 8.89
N TYR A 235 -22.31 -4.04 9.81
CA TYR A 235 -22.14 -4.62 11.16
C TYR A 235 -22.14 -3.58 12.27
N ASP A 236 -22.61 -2.37 12.01
CA ASP A 236 -22.68 -1.26 12.97
C ASP A 236 -21.34 -0.69 13.47
N ILE A 237 -21.39 0.58 13.87
CA ILE A 237 -20.21 1.31 14.36
C ILE A 237 -19.75 0.86 15.75
N GLY A 238 -20.65 0.35 16.60
CA GLY A 238 -20.32 -0.15 17.94
C GLY A 238 -19.43 -1.38 17.88
N SER A 239 -19.79 -2.33 17.02
CA SER A 239 -18.96 -3.50 16.70
C SER A 239 -17.59 -3.09 16.20
N PHE A 240 -17.53 -2.13 15.26
CA PHE A 240 -16.25 -1.61 14.76
C PHE A 240 -15.41 -0.91 15.84
N LYS A 241 -16.03 -0.05 16.66
CA LYS A 241 -15.36 0.66 17.76
C LYS A 241 -14.73 -0.29 18.78
N SER A 242 -15.32 -1.47 18.98
CA SER A 242 -14.78 -2.47 19.93
C SER A 242 -13.42 -3.07 19.50
N LEU A 243 -12.97 -2.79 18.27
CA LEU A 243 -11.60 -3.08 17.81
C LEU A 243 -10.56 -2.10 18.37
N PHE A 244 -10.97 -0.93 18.83
CA PHE A 244 -10.09 0.15 19.32
C PHE A 244 -9.83 0.01 20.84
N GLY A 245 -8.79 0.70 21.31
CA GLY A 245 -8.31 0.68 22.68
C GLY A 245 -6.89 0.12 22.79
N ARG A 246 -6.31 0.08 24.00
CA ARG A 246 -4.94 -0.43 24.22
C ARG A 246 -4.85 -1.93 23.90
N ALA A 247 -4.62 -2.25 22.64
CA ALA A 247 -4.54 -3.60 22.10
C ALA A 247 -3.23 -3.78 21.33
N THR A 248 -2.77 -5.03 21.24
CA THR A 248 -1.71 -5.44 20.32
C THR A 248 -2.33 -5.93 19.01
N GLU A 249 -1.56 -6.01 17.93
CA GLU A 249 -2.03 -6.50 16.64
C GLU A 249 -2.69 -7.89 16.75
N SER A 250 -2.05 -8.81 17.50
CA SER A 250 -2.59 -10.16 17.78
C SER A 250 -3.93 -10.10 18.50
N THR A 251 -4.07 -9.20 19.48
CA THR A 251 -5.33 -8.99 20.20
C THR A 251 -6.40 -8.43 19.27
N VAL A 252 -6.07 -7.49 18.38
CA VAL A 252 -7.02 -6.97 17.39
C VAL A 252 -7.49 -8.07 16.44
N LYS A 253 -6.61 -8.93 15.92
CA LYS A 253 -7.02 -10.07 15.07
C LYS A 253 -7.97 -11.03 15.78
N LYS A 254 -7.67 -11.38 17.04
CA LYS A 254 -8.55 -12.24 17.86
C LYS A 254 -9.89 -11.57 18.14
N ARG A 255 -9.89 -10.28 18.48
CA ARG A 255 -11.12 -9.50 18.70
C ARG A 255 -11.95 -9.44 17.43
N PHE A 256 -11.32 -9.14 16.30
CA PHE A 256 -11.99 -9.11 14.98
C PHE A 256 -12.72 -10.43 14.74
N LYS A 257 -12.04 -11.57 14.87
CA LYS A 257 -12.68 -12.88 14.71
C LYS A 257 -13.84 -13.12 15.68
N ARG A 258 -13.71 -12.67 16.92
CA ARG A 258 -14.78 -12.81 17.93
C ARG A 258 -15.99 -11.94 17.63
N ILE A 259 -15.79 -10.70 17.18
CA ILE A 259 -16.85 -9.73 16.89
C ILE A 259 -17.60 -10.13 15.62
N TYR A 260 -16.85 -10.49 14.58
CA TYR A 260 -17.39 -10.71 13.24
C TYR A 260 -17.58 -12.19 12.89
N GLY A 261 -17.20 -13.12 13.77
CA GLY A 261 -17.36 -14.57 13.56
C GLY A 261 -16.38 -15.19 12.55
N ALA A 262 -15.61 -14.40 11.78
CA ALA A 262 -14.61 -14.88 10.85
C ALA A 262 -13.35 -14.01 10.85
N ASP A 263 -12.27 -14.50 10.24
CA ASP A 263 -11.02 -13.76 10.18
C ASP A 263 -11.09 -12.56 9.23
N PHE A 264 -10.08 -11.69 9.30
CA PHE A 264 -10.02 -10.47 8.49
C PHE A 264 -10.10 -10.76 6.99
N ARG A 265 -9.41 -11.81 6.52
CA ARG A 265 -9.37 -12.20 5.10
C ARG A 265 -10.73 -12.62 4.59
N SER A 266 -11.49 -13.37 5.37
CA SER A 266 -12.86 -13.76 5.03
C SER A 266 -13.73 -12.51 4.79
N TYR A 267 -13.56 -11.50 5.63
CA TYR A 267 -14.27 -10.22 5.49
C TYR A 267 -13.78 -9.38 4.33
N GLU A 268 -12.47 -9.39 4.05
CA GLU A 268 -11.90 -8.75 2.88
C GLU A 268 -12.51 -9.33 1.59
N LYS A 269 -12.62 -10.66 1.46
CA LYS A 269 -13.26 -11.31 0.32
C LYS A 269 -14.74 -10.92 0.17
N ARG A 270 -15.49 -10.87 1.28
CA ARG A 270 -16.89 -10.42 1.27
C ARG A 270 -17.01 -8.96 0.82
N TRP A 271 -16.14 -8.09 1.31
CA TRP A 271 -16.09 -6.69 0.89
C TRP A 271 -15.75 -6.55 -0.60
N LEU A 272 -14.79 -7.31 -1.12
CA LEU A 272 -14.46 -7.30 -2.55
C LEU A 272 -15.67 -7.72 -3.40
N THR A 273 -16.41 -8.74 -2.96
CA THR A 273 -17.65 -9.18 -3.60
C THR A 273 -18.73 -8.09 -3.54
N PHE A 274 -18.88 -7.41 -2.40
CA PHE A 274 -19.76 -6.25 -2.25
C PHE A 274 -19.40 -5.11 -3.22
N ILE A 275 -18.11 -4.77 -3.34
CA ILE A 275 -17.68 -3.73 -4.29
C ILE A 275 -17.98 -4.14 -5.73
N ALA A 276 -17.76 -5.40 -6.08
CA ALA A 276 -18.08 -5.89 -7.40
C ALA A 276 -19.59 -5.78 -7.67
N THR A 277 -20.41 -6.32 -6.79
CA THR A 277 -21.87 -6.44 -7.00
C THR A 277 -22.61 -5.11 -6.93
N GLU A 278 -22.26 -4.26 -5.96
CA GLU A 278 -22.99 -3.00 -5.70
C GLU A 278 -22.43 -1.80 -6.46
N TYR A 279 -21.17 -1.86 -6.91
CA TYR A 279 -20.49 -0.70 -7.50
C TYR A 279 -19.95 -0.91 -8.91
N CYS A 280 -20.04 -2.09 -9.54
CA CYS A 280 -19.52 -2.28 -10.91
C CYS A 280 -20.46 -1.92 -12.06
N ASP A 281 -21.59 -1.27 -11.81
CA ASP A 281 -22.54 -0.84 -12.86
C ASP A 281 -22.90 -2.00 -13.82
N MET A 282 -22.99 -3.24 -13.29
CA MET A 282 -23.26 -4.46 -14.05
C MET A 282 -24.01 -5.51 -13.20
N PRO A 283 -24.68 -6.49 -13.83
CA PRO A 283 -25.37 -7.58 -13.12
C PRO A 283 -24.44 -8.38 -12.17
N PRO A 284 -24.92 -8.86 -11.01
CA PRO A 284 -24.09 -9.53 -10.00
C PRO A 284 -23.32 -10.75 -10.49
N ASP A 285 -23.93 -11.57 -11.34
CA ASP A 285 -23.30 -12.74 -11.99
C ASP A 285 -22.06 -12.31 -12.79
N ARG A 286 -22.20 -11.27 -13.62
CA ARG A 286 -21.08 -10.70 -14.40
C ARG A 286 -20.06 -9.96 -13.53
N ALA A 287 -20.50 -9.33 -12.45
CA ALA A 287 -19.63 -8.62 -11.51
C ALA A 287 -18.69 -9.57 -10.77
N THR A 288 -19.20 -10.72 -10.34
CA THR A 288 -18.39 -11.73 -9.64
C THR A 288 -17.44 -12.47 -10.57
N ASP A 289 -17.72 -12.48 -11.87
CA ASP A 289 -16.85 -13.09 -12.87
C ASP A 289 -15.69 -12.18 -13.34
N GLN A 290 -15.65 -10.93 -12.87
CA GLN A 290 -14.66 -9.96 -13.33
C GLN A 290 -13.21 -10.41 -13.03
N PRO A 291 -12.29 -10.32 -14.01
CA PRO A 291 -10.91 -10.77 -13.83
C PRO A 291 -10.15 -10.08 -12.70
N TRP A 292 -10.37 -8.77 -12.51
CA TRP A 292 -9.73 -8.03 -11.43
C TRP A 292 -10.17 -8.54 -10.05
N LEU A 293 -11.42 -8.99 -9.90
CA LEU A 293 -11.91 -9.54 -8.63
C LEU A 293 -11.25 -10.89 -8.36
N LYS A 294 -11.26 -11.79 -9.34
CA LYS A 294 -10.59 -13.09 -9.27
C LYS A 294 -9.10 -12.94 -8.94
N LEU A 295 -8.42 -11.96 -9.55
CA LEU A 295 -7.03 -11.61 -9.24
C LEU A 295 -6.84 -11.16 -7.78
N GLN A 296 -7.75 -10.36 -7.23
CA GLN A 296 -7.65 -9.93 -5.84
C GLN A 296 -7.93 -11.07 -4.85
N LEU A 297 -8.87 -11.95 -5.16
CA LEU A 297 -9.12 -13.16 -4.37
C LEU A 297 -7.91 -14.09 -4.40
N LEU A 298 -7.31 -14.27 -5.58
CA LEU A 298 -6.05 -14.99 -5.79
C LEU A 298 -4.93 -14.45 -4.89
N LYS A 299 -4.72 -13.12 -4.88
CA LYS A 299 -3.70 -12.47 -4.04
C LYS A 299 -3.91 -12.74 -2.54
N ILE A 300 -5.17 -12.75 -2.08
CA ILE A 300 -5.49 -13.06 -0.68
C ILE A 300 -5.15 -14.54 -0.36
N ASP A 301 -5.44 -15.45 -1.29
CA ASP A 301 -5.20 -16.89 -1.14
C ASP A 301 -3.72 -17.27 -1.21
N ALA A 302 -2.96 -16.62 -2.11
CA ALA A 302 -1.50 -16.74 -2.20
C ALA A 302 -0.84 -16.47 -0.86
N TYR A 303 -1.32 -15.45 -0.15
CA TYR A 303 -0.79 -15.08 1.15
C TYR A 303 -1.17 -16.07 2.26
N GLU A 304 -2.31 -16.75 2.15
CA GLU A 304 -2.74 -17.78 3.10
C GLU A 304 -1.90 -19.04 3.00
N ASN A 305 -1.61 -19.46 1.77
CA ASN A 305 -0.95 -20.72 1.50
C ASN A 305 0.56 -20.52 1.39
N ARG A 306 1.29 -20.85 2.47
CA ARG A 306 2.75 -21.10 2.37
C ARG A 306 3.11 -22.19 1.35
N LYS A 307 2.13 -22.91 0.82
CA LYS A 307 2.24 -23.94 -0.21
C LYS A 307 2.00 -23.42 -1.64
N GLY A 308 1.88 -22.10 -1.83
CA GLY A 308 1.59 -21.46 -3.11
C GLY A 308 0.09 -21.45 -3.44
N VAL A 309 -0.27 -20.71 -4.47
CA VAL A 309 -1.62 -20.76 -5.04
C VAL A 309 -1.79 -22.00 -5.92
N GLN A 310 -2.99 -22.59 -5.94
CA GLN A 310 -3.36 -23.56 -6.96
C GLN A 310 -3.14 -22.98 -8.38
N PRO A 311 -2.29 -23.61 -9.22
CA PRO A 311 -2.00 -23.13 -10.57
C PRO A 311 -3.25 -22.94 -11.44
N GLN A 312 -4.33 -23.69 -11.16
CA GLN A 312 -5.58 -23.62 -11.88
C GLN A 312 -6.21 -22.22 -11.89
N ILE A 313 -6.05 -21.43 -10.83
CA ILE A 313 -6.64 -20.08 -10.76
C ILE A 313 -5.98 -19.14 -11.77
N TYR A 314 -4.66 -19.25 -11.97
CA TYR A 314 -3.98 -18.50 -13.04
C TYR A 314 -4.47 -18.93 -14.42
N LEU A 315 -4.61 -20.24 -14.64
CA LEU A 315 -5.10 -20.78 -15.91
C LEU A 315 -6.53 -20.31 -16.22
N ASP A 316 -7.40 -20.23 -15.21
CA ASP A 316 -8.76 -19.72 -15.36
C ASP A 316 -8.80 -18.22 -15.68
N LEU A 317 -7.77 -17.47 -15.25
CA LEU A 317 -7.55 -16.08 -15.64
C LEU A 317 -6.82 -15.93 -16.98
N GLY A 318 -6.34 -17.03 -17.58
CA GLY A 318 -5.46 -16.99 -18.74
C GLY A 318 -4.06 -16.46 -18.44
N MET A 319 -3.65 -16.43 -17.18
CA MET A 319 -2.35 -15.94 -16.72
C MET A 319 -1.34 -17.08 -16.68
N PRO A 320 -0.09 -16.88 -17.12
CA PRO A 320 0.98 -17.80 -16.80
C PRO A 320 1.32 -17.68 -15.31
N PRO A 321 1.36 -18.79 -14.55
CA PRO A 321 1.88 -18.78 -13.19
C PRO A 321 3.29 -18.19 -13.15
N GLU A 322 3.62 -17.45 -12.10
CA GLU A 322 4.89 -16.71 -12.00
C GLU A 322 6.12 -17.62 -12.14
N GLU A 323 6.07 -18.81 -11.54
CA GLU A 323 7.15 -19.79 -11.57
C GLU A 323 7.43 -20.35 -12.97
N LYS A 324 6.49 -20.17 -13.92
CA LYS A 324 6.68 -20.57 -15.32
C LYS A 324 7.49 -19.55 -16.10
N TRP A 325 7.59 -18.31 -15.65
CA TRP A 325 8.40 -17.29 -16.31
C TRP A 325 9.89 -17.51 -16.10
N ALA A 326 10.63 -17.56 -17.20
CA ALA A 326 12.07 -17.35 -17.19
C ALA A 326 12.37 -15.87 -17.38
N THR A 327 13.25 -15.29 -16.56
CA THR A 327 13.62 -13.88 -16.61
C THR A 327 15.11 -13.70 -16.81
N LEU A 328 15.48 -12.63 -17.51
CA LEU A 328 16.86 -12.25 -17.83
C LEU A 328 16.98 -10.72 -17.72
N SER A 329 17.75 -10.23 -16.75
CA SER A 329 17.95 -8.79 -16.55
C SER A 329 19.16 -8.51 -15.64
N PRO A 330 19.72 -7.28 -15.67
CA PRO A 330 19.46 -6.17 -16.63
C PRO A 330 20.44 -6.16 -17.82
N LEU A 331 19.97 -5.91 -19.04
CA LEU A 331 20.78 -5.86 -20.27
C LEU A 331 20.77 -4.47 -20.93
N SER A 332 21.79 -4.14 -21.73
CA SER A 332 21.85 -2.87 -22.50
C SER A 332 22.48 -3.05 -23.87
N GLY A 333 22.15 -2.15 -24.80
CA GLY A 333 22.82 -2.06 -26.10
C GLY A 333 22.72 -3.38 -26.88
N GLU A 334 23.84 -3.81 -27.44
CA GLU A 334 23.93 -5.01 -28.28
C GLU A 334 23.43 -6.29 -27.59
N GLU A 335 23.65 -6.43 -26.27
CA GLU A 335 23.19 -7.60 -25.49
C GLU A 335 21.66 -7.71 -25.49
N ALA A 336 20.96 -6.56 -25.48
CA ALA A 336 19.51 -6.52 -25.53
C ALA A 336 18.98 -6.92 -26.91
N ASP A 337 19.67 -6.49 -27.97
CA ASP A 337 19.29 -6.79 -29.35
C ASP A 337 19.61 -8.26 -29.71
N GLU A 338 20.67 -8.83 -29.16
CA GLU A 338 21.01 -10.26 -29.27
C GLU A 338 19.89 -11.14 -28.71
N VAL A 339 19.41 -10.84 -27.49
CA VAL A 339 18.31 -11.59 -26.87
C VAL A 339 17.04 -11.55 -27.70
N GLU A 340 16.72 -10.40 -28.31
CA GLU A 340 15.55 -10.33 -29.20
C GLU A 340 15.70 -11.20 -30.44
N ARG A 341 16.88 -11.20 -31.08
CA ARG A 341 17.12 -12.02 -32.28
C ARG A 341 17.05 -13.51 -31.99
N GLU A 342 17.62 -13.94 -30.87
CA GLU A 342 17.71 -15.36 -30.51
C GLU A 342 16.40 -15.89 -29.91
N PHE A 343 15.80 -15.16 -28.95
CA PHE A 343 14.72 -15.69 -28.13
C PHE A 343 13.33 -15.24 -28.56
N ALA A 344 13.17 -14.34 -29.52
CA ALA A 344 11.83 -14.09 -30.06
C ALA A 344 11.28 -15.36 -30.75
N LYS A 345 12.15 -16.16 -31.36
CA LYS A 345 11.84 -17.45 -31.99
C LYS A 345 12.99 -18.44 -31.73
N PRO A 346 13.06 -19.02 -30.52
CA PRO A 346 14.18 -19.88 -30.16
C PRO A 346 14.24 -21.09 -31.08
N SER A 347 15.45 -21.46 -31.50
CA SER A 347 15.68 -22.64 -32.33
C SER A 347 15.92 -23.89 -31.49
N ASN A 348 16.43 -23.72 -30.26
CA ASN A 348 16.69 -24.79 -29.31
C ASN A 348 16.45 -24.33 -27.86
N ILE A 349 15.83 -25.19 -27.04
CA ILE A 349 15.60 -24.92 -25.62
C ILE A 349 16.90 -24.87 -24.80
N GLU A 350 17.97 -25.54 -25.25
CA GLU A 350 19.29 -25.52 -24.59
C GLU A 350 19.90 -24.11 -24.51
N GLU A 351 19.48 -23.19 -25.40
CA GLU A 351 19.91 -21.79 -25.39
C GLU A 351 19.52 -21.08 -24.08
N PHE A 352 18.45 -21.51 -23.42
CA PHE A 352 18.01 -20.95 -22.15
C PHE A 352 18.92 -21.33 -20.96
N HIS A 353 19.74 -22.37 -21.10
CA HIS A 353 20.75 -22.75 -20.10
C HIS A 353 22.08 -22.02 -20.28
N GLY A 354 22.23 -21.26 -21.38
CA GLY A 354 23.39 -20.45 -21.70
C GLY A 354 23.60 -19.25 -20.78
N ARG A 355 24.79 -18.64 -20.89
CA ARG A 355 25.13 -17.38 -20.21
C ARG A 355 25.32 -16.25 -21.22
N PHE A 356 24.82 -15.06 -20.89
CA PHE A 356 24.74 -13.87 -21.73
C PHE A 356 25.56 -12.70 -21.19
N GLY A 357 25.96 -11.84 -22.13
CA GLY A 357 26.66 -10.59 -21.89
C GLY A 357 28.17 -10.69 -21.97
N ARG A 358 28.83 -9.53 -21.91
CA ARG A 358 30.29 -9.39 -22.20
C ARG A 358 31.19 -10.23 -21.29
N LEU A 359 30.74 -10.52 -20.07
CA LEU A 359 31.43 -11.39 -19.10
C LEU A 359 30.78 -12.78 -18.94
N ARG A 360 29.71 -13.07 -19.70
CA ARG A 360 28.90 -14.29 -19.58
C ARG A 360 28.46 -14.59 -18.14
N GLU A 361 28.01 -13.59 -17.40
CA GLU A 361 27.54 -13.77 -16.01
C GLU A 361 26.01 -13.84 -15.89
N THR A 362 25.30 -13.34 -16.90
CA THR A 362 23.83 -13.28 -16.88
C THR A 362 23.28 -14.59 -17.41
N ARG A 363 22.20 -15.12 -16.83
CA ARG A 363 21.52 -16.34 -17.31
C ARG A 363 20.04 -16.20 -17.07
N TRP A 364 19.22 -16.94 -17.83
CA TRP A 364 17.81 -17.09 -17.54
C TRP A 364 17.61 -17.70 -16.15
N ARG A 365 16.62 -17.20 -15.41
CA ARG A 365 16.28 -17.67 -14.06
C ARG A 365 14.77 -17.74 -13.92
N LYS A 366 14.27 -18.62 -13.06
CA LYS A 366 12.85 -18.58 -12.70
C LYS A 366 12.52 -17.27 -12.00
N HIS A 367 11.43 -16.63 -12.40
CA HIS A 367 10.91 -15.47 -11.66
C HIS A 367 10.48 -15.91 -10.26
N ARG A 368 10.80 -15.09 -9.26
CA ARG A 368 10.41 -15.28 -7.86
C ARG A 368 10.39 -13.92 -7.15
N ASP A 369 9.21 -13.35 -6.93
CA ASP A 369 9.04 -12.18 -6.07
C ASP A 369 8.31 -12.47 -4.75
N ARG A 370 7.82 -13.71 -4.58
CA ARG A 370 7.10 -14.25 -3.42
C ARG A 370 5.66 -13.74 -3.27
N TYR A 371 5.15 -12.96 -4.20
CA TYR A 371 3.78 -12.45 -4.14
C TYR A 371 2.80 -13.38 -4.84
N GLU A 372 3.23 -14.11 -5.89
CA GLU A 372 2.34 -15.01 -6.64
C GLU A 372 1.06 -14.26 -7.05
N ASP A 373 1.23 -13.05 -7.56
CA ASP A 373 0.15 -12.18 -7.99
C ASP A 373 0.09 -11.96 -9.51
N GLY A 374 0.96 -12.65 -10.24
CA GLY A 374 1.03 -12.66 -11.69
C GLY A 374 1.69 -11.44 -12.30
N PHE A 375 2.24 -10.54 -11.48
CA PHE A 375 3.09 -9.45 -11.96
C PHE A 375 4.53 -9.93 -12.08
N ILE A 376 5.17 -9.62 -13.20
CA ILE A 376 6.61 -9.84 -13.37
C ILE A 376 7.30 -8.50 -13.21
N THR A 377 8.06 -8.35 -12.13
CA THR A 377 8.66 -7.08 -11.73
C THR A 377 10.19 -7.12 -11.80
N PHE A 378 10.75 -6.06 -12.37
CA PHE A 378 12.18 -5.83 -12.52
C PHE A 378 12.60 -4.53 -11.85
N ARG A 379 13.80 -4.54 -11.24
CA ARG A 379 14.49 -3.32 -10.80
C ARG A 379 15.56 -2.94 -11.80
N MET A 380 15.35 -1.83 -12.50
CA MET A 380 16.07 -1.44 -13.69
C MET A 380 16.78 -0.10 -13.49
N LYS A 381 18.04 -0.03 -13.94
CA LYS A 381 18.74 1.26 -14.12
C LYS A 381 18.33 1.87 -15.46
N LYS A 382 18.44 3.19 -15.57
CA LYS A 382 18.18 3.92 -16.82
C LYS A 382 18.93 3.31 -18.00
N GLY A 383 18.23 3.13 -19.12
CA GLY A 383 18.79 2.57 -20.36
C GLY A 383 18.99 1.05 -20.36
N ARG A 384 18.51 0.34 -19.33
CA ARG A 384 18.56 -1.13 -19.26
C ARG A 384 17.19 -1.74 -19.58
N SER A 385 17.20 -2.97 -20.12
CA SER A 385 16.01 -3.78 -20.41
C SER A 385 16.06 -5.11 -19.66
N GLY A 386 14.90 -5.55 -19.19
CA GLY A 386 14.66 -6.88 -18.64
C GLY A 386 13.83 -7.68 -19.62
N TYR A 387 14.01 -8.99 -19.59
CA TYR A 387 13.31 -9.92 -20.47
C TYR A 387 12.59 -10.96 -19.64
N ALA A 388 11.41 -11.35 -20.10
CA ALA A 388 10.64 -12.45 -19.56
C ALA A 388 10.18 -13.35 -20.71
N PHE A 389 10.26 -14.66 -20.51
CA PHE A 389 9.92 -15.66 -21.51
C PHE A 389 9.05 -16.76 -20.90
N VAL A 390 8.05 -17.20 -21.67
CA VAL A 390 7.20 -18.36 -21.36
C VAL A 390 6.70 -19.00 -22.65
N PHE A 391 6.40 -20.30 -22.62
CA PHE A 391 5.67 -20.97 -23.71
C PHE A 391 4.18 -21.03 -23.37
N ALA A 392 3.34 -20.55 -24.29
CA ALA A 392 1.91 -20.85 -24.30
C ALA A 392 1.66 -22.12 -25.13
N VAL A 393 1.07 -23.15 -24.54
CA VAL A 393 0.83 -24.44 -25.19
C VAL A 393 -0.64 -24.55 -25.56
N SER A 394 -0.91 -24.73 -26.86
CA SER A 394 -2.25 -24.89 -27.40
C SER A 394 -2.43 -26.29 -27.97
N ARG A 395 -3.58 -26.93 -27.75
CA ARG A 395 -3.86 -28.28 -28.28
C ARG A 395 -4.12 -28.28 -29.78
N ASP A 396 -4.76 -27.22 -30.26
CA ASP A 396 -5.15 -26.99 -31.64
C ASP A 396 -4.86 -25.54 -32.05
N GLU A 397 -5.10 -25.24 -33.32
CA GLU A 397 -5.03 -23.88 -33.81
C GLU A 397 -6.25 -23.10 -33.32
N ARG A 398 -6.04 -21.92 -32.73
CA ARG A 398 -7.13 -21.13 -32.16
C ARG A 398 -6.83 -19.64 -32.11
N GLU A 399 -7.90 -18.85 -32.15
CA GLU A 399 -7.85 -17.41 -31.96
C GLU A 399 -8.10 -17.05 -30.50
N GLY A 400 -7.54 -15.93 -30.06
CA GLY A 400 -7.76 -15.41 -28.73
C GLY A 400 -7.26 -13.97 -28.62
N LEU A 401 -7.26 -13.46 -27.39
CA LEU A 401 -6.77 -12.13 -27.07
C LEU A 401 -5.57 -12.24 -26.14
N LEU A 402 -4.45 -11.62 -26.51
CA LEU A 402 -3.39 -11.29 -25.57
C LEU A 402 -3.73 -9.95 -24.93
N ARG A 403 -3.96 -9.99 -23.61
CA ARG A 403 -4.25 -8.83 -22.78
C ARG A 403 -3.01 -8.49 -21.96
N PHE A 404 -2.63 -7.23 -21.98
CA PHE A 404 -1.34 -6.79 -21.46
C PHE A 404 -1.46 -5.48 -20.71
N GLY A 405 -0.66 -5.33 -19.65
CA GLY A 405 -0.45 -4.06 -18.99
C GLY A 405 0.96 -3.95 -18.46
N CYS A 406 1.56 -2.76 -18.55
CA CYS A 406 2.92 -2.54 -18.06
C CYS A 406 3.16 -1.19 -17.37
N MET A 407 4.12 -1.18 -16.46
CA MET A 407 4.80 0.00 -15.96
C MET A 407 6.19 0.06 -16.59
N GLY A 408 6.43 1.06 -17.44
CA GLY A 408 7.60 1.13 -18.30
C GLY A 408 7.22 1.03 -19.78
N ARG A 409 8.21 0.81 -20.64
CA ARG A 409 8.03 0.54 -22.08
C ARG A 409 8.21 -0.95 -22.32
N ALA A 410 7.26 -1.57 -23.01
CA ALA A 410 7.25 -3.00 -23.27
C ALA A 410 7.09 -3.31 -24.75
N LYS A 411 7.77 -4.36 -25.20
CA LYS A 411 7.60 -4.96 -26.53
C LYS A 411 7.31 -6.45 -26.34
N VAL A 412 6.22 -6.93 -26.92
CA VAL A 412 5.75 -8.32 -26.79
C VAL A 412 5.90 -9.00 -28.14
N TYR A 413 6.53 -10.17 -28.12
CA TYR A 413 6.72 -11.04 -29.25
C TYR A 413 5.92 -12.32 -29.06
N LEU A 414 5.29 -12.79 -30.14
CA LEU A 414 4.65 -14.10 -30.22
C LEU A 414 5.16 -14.82 -31.46
N ASN A 415 5.70 -16.02 -31.30
CA ASN A 415 6.19 -16.84 -32.41
C ASN A 415 7.23 -16.11 -33.30
N GLY A 416 8.09 -15.28 -32.70
CA GLY A 416 9.10 -14.46 -33.39
C GLY A 416 8.64 -13.08 -33.82
N ASN A 417 7.33 -12.82 -33.86
CA ASN A 417 6.79 -11.59 -34.43
C ASN A 417 6.44 -10.60 -33.32
N PRO A 418 6.85 -9.32 -33.43
CA PRO A 418 6.40 -8.30 -32.50
C PRO A 418 4.91 -8.02 -32.73
N ILE A 419 4.10 -8.24 -31.70
CA ILE A 419 2.64 -8.06 -31.76
C ILE A 419 2.16 -6.86 -30.93
N LEU A 420 2.98 -6.34 -30.02
CA LEU A 420 2.67 -5.16 -29.23
C LEU A 420 3.93 -4.36 -28.91
N ASN A 421 3.84 -3.03 -28.99
CA ASN A 421 4.85 -2.09 -28.49
C ASN A 421 4.12 -0.96 -27.78
N THR A 422 4.22 -0.91 -26.46
CA THR A 422 3.40 -0.06 -25.60
C THR A 422 4.23 0.58 -24.50
N ALA A 423 3.69 1.62 -23.88
CA ALA A 423 4.28 2.26 -22.72
C ALA A 423 3.19 2.63 -21.73
N GLY A 424 3.36 2.21 -20.48
CA GLY A 424 2.41 2.49 -19.41
C GLY A 424 3.09 3.10 -18.19
N LYS A 425 2.36 3.96 -17.48
CA LYS A 425 2.79 4.50 -16.19
C LYS A 425 2.51 3.55 -15.03
N SER A 426 1.73 2.51 -15.28
CA SER A 426 1.24 1.55 -14.29
C SER A 426 0.82 0.28 -15.03
N ALA A 427 1.13 -0.89 -14.49
CA ALA A 427 0.74 -2.17 -15.07
C ALA A 427 -0.76 -2.45 -14.80
N LEU A 428 -1.63 -1.68 -15.46
CA LEU A 428 -3.07 -1.84 -15.35
C LEU A 428 -3.50 -3.12 -16.03
N LEU A 429 -4.28 -3.95 -15.34
CA LEU A 429 -4.84 -5.18 -15.91
C LEU A 429 -5.61 -4.87 -17.22
N ASP A 430 -5.30 -5.61 -18.28
CA ASP A 430 -5.94 -5.53 -19.59
C ASP A 430 -5.92 -4.12 -20.24
N SER A 431 -4.91 -3.29 -19.98
CA SER A 431 -4.84 -1.96 -20.62
C SER A 431 -4.70 -2.01 -22.14
N ASP A 432 -3.97 -3.01 -22.64
CA ASP A 432 -3.83 -3.31 -24.06
C ASP A 432 -4.47 -4.68 -24.34
N SER A 433 -5.09 -4.84 -25.51
CA SER A 433 -5.67 -6.10 -25.96
C SER A 433 -5.40 -6.28 -27.45
N VAL A 434 -4.74 -7.38 -27.80
CA VAL A 434 -4.33 -7.67 -29.19
C VAL A 434 -4.87 -9.05 -29.59
N PRO A 435 -5.55 -9.19 -30.73
CA PRO A 435 -5.94 -10.50 -31.24
C PRO A 435 -4.69 -11.30 -31.62
N ILE A 436 -4.67 -12.57 -31.22
CA ILE A 436 -3.57 -13.49 -31.49
C ILE A 436 -4.11 -14.79 -32.07
N LYS A 437 -3.25 -15.47 -32.82
CA LYS A 437 -3.48 -16.82 -33.32
C LYS A 437 -2.43 -17.77 -32.76
N LEU A 438 -2.86 -18.74 -31.98
CA LEU A 438 -1.99 -19.78 -31.43
C LEU A 438 -1.96 -20.97 -32.39
N ARG A 439 -0.76 -21.52 -32.60
CA ARG A 439 -0.55 -22.76 -33.36
C ARG A 439 -0.67 -23.96 -32.42
N PRO A 440 -0.98 -25.16 -32.94
CA PRO A 440 -0.85 -26.38 -32.16
C PRO A 440 0.58 -26.52 -31.60
N GLY A 441 0.69 -26.93 -30.33
CA GLY A 441 1.96 -27.05 -29.63
C GLY A 441 2.41 -25.76 -28.94
N GLU A 442 3.72 -25.55 -28.90
CA GLU A 442 4.35 -24.46 -28.15
C GLU A 442 4.39 -23.16 -28.95
N ASN A 443 3.94 -22.08 -28.32
CA ASN A 443 3.96 -20.73 -28.84
C ASN A 443 4.88 -19.88 -27.95
N PRO A 444 6.13 -19.60 -28.35
CA PRO A 444 7.04 -18.77 -27.57
C PRO A 444 6.52 -17.34 -27.43
N ILE A 445 6.54 -16.83 -26.20
CA ILE A 445 6.24 -15.45 -25.85
C ILE A 445 7.47 -14.84 -25.20
N LEU A 446 8.02 -13.80 -25.83
CA LEU A 446 9.11 -13.01 -25.29
C LEU A 446 8.60 -11.60 -25.00
N ILE A 447 8.90 -11.10 -23.81
CA ILE A 447 8.59 -9.73 -23.42
C ILE A 447 9.90 -9.03 -23.10
N ARG A 448 10.16 -7.92 -23.79
CA ARG A 448 11.15 -6.93 -23.36
C ARG A 448 10.44 -5.85 -22.58
N ILE A 449 10.96 -5.50 -21.41
CA ILE A 449 10.49 -4.37 -20.61
C ILE A 449 11.66 -3.46 -20.24
N SER A 450 11.46 -2.15 -20.32
CA SER A 450 12.46 -1.14 -19.98
C SER A 450 11.84 0.01 -19.18
N GLY A 451 12.62 0.59 -18.29
CA GLY A 451 12.17 1.65 -17.39
C GLY A 451 13.29 2.12 -16.48
N GLU A 452 13.01 3.16 -15.70
CA GLU A 452 13.92 3.66 -14.65
C GLU A 452 13.29 3.37 -13.30
N GLY A 453 14.03 2.71 -12.41
CA GLY A 453 13.53 2.28 -11.11
C GLY A 453 12.83 0.92 -11.21
N GLU A 454 11.52 0.90 -10.99
CA GLU A 454 10.72 -0.33 -11.09
C GLU A 454 10.04 -0.39 -12.45
N ALA A 455 10.06 -1.58 -13.07
CA ALA A 455 9.31 -1.86 -14.28
C ALA A 455 8.61 -3.20 -14.12
N SER A 456 7.31 -3.26 -14.45
CA SER A 456 6.52 -4.46 -14.25
C SER A 456 5.51 -4.68 -15.37
N PHE A 457 5.08 -5.91 -15.56
CA PHE A 457 3.97 -6.21 -16.45
C PHE A 457 3.07 -7.32 -15.91
N ILE A 458 1.87 -7.40 -16.48
CA ILE A 458 0.92 -8.51 -16.34
C ILE A 458 0.47 -8.93 -17.73
N LEU A 459 0.37 -10.24 -17.96
CA LEU A 459 -0.06 -10.81 -19.23
C LEU A 459 -1.14 -11.86 -19.02
N ARG A 460 -2.16 -11.82 -19.89
CA ARG A 460 -3.23 -12.80 -19.97
C ARG A 460 -3.47 -13.21 -21.41
N ILE A 461 -3.80 -14.48 -21.62
CA ILE A 461 -4.31 -14.99 -22.89
C ILE A 461 -5.71 -15.53 -22.65
N THR A 462 -6.68 -14.94 -23.33
CA THR A 462 -8.11 -15.18 -23.12
C THR A 462 -8.79 -15.58 -24.42
N ALA A 463 -9.99 -16.14 -24.33
CA ALA A 463 -10.89 -16.24 -25.47
C ALA A 463 -11.32 -14.84 -25.95
N MET A 464 -11.97 -14.77 -27.12
CA MET A 464 -12.38 -13.50 -27.74
C MET A 464 -13.39 -12.71 -26.90
N ASP A 465 -14.15 -13.38 -26.06
CA ASP A 465 -15.07 -12.78 -25.08
C ASP A 465 -14.37 -12.28 -23.80
N GLY A 466 -13.07 -12.54 -23.66
CA GLY A 466 -12.27 -12.23 -22.46
C GLY A 466 -12.30 -13.30 -21.38
N GLY A 467 -13.03 -14.39 -21.59
CA GLY A 467 -13.06 -15.56 -20.72
C GLY A 467 -11.83 -16.46 -20.84
N LYS A 468 -11.88 -17.59 -20.15
CA LYS A 468 -10.83 -18.61 -20.19
C LYS A 468 -10.68 -19.16 -21.61
N LEU A 469 -9.44 -19.36 -22.06
CA LEU A 469 -9.16 -20.07 -23.31
C LEU A 469 -8.94 -21.56 -23.03
N ASP A 470 -9.94 -22.39 -23.35
CA ASP A 470 -9.98 -23.79 -22.91
C ASP A 470 -8.84 -24.66 -23.45
N GLY A 471 -8.09 -25.31 -22.55
CA GLY A 471 -6.96 -26.18 -22.94
C GLY A 471 -5.67 -25.42 -23.24
N LEU A 472 -5.60 -24.13 -22.91
CA LEU A 472 -4.35 -23.38 -22.84
C LEU A 472 -3.55 -23.80 -21.61
N GLU A 473 -2.26 -24.08 -21.79
CA GLU A 473 -1.31 -24.39 -20.73
C GLU A 473 -0.07 -23.48 -20.84
N PHE A 474 0.71 -23.36 -19.76
CA PHE A 474 1.95 -22.58 -19.77
C PHE A 474 3.13 -23.42 -19.30
N LYS A 475 4.25 -23.34 -20.02
CA LYS A 475 5.50 -24.05 -19.71
C LYS A 475 6.67 -23.09 -19.58
N SER A 476 7.56 -23.40 -18.62
CA SER A 476 8.83 -22.70 -18.46
C SER A 476 9.86 -23.24 -19.44
N PRO A 477 10.69 -22.38 -20.06
CA PRO A 477 11.76 -22.86 -20.93
C PRO A 477 12.95 -23.49 -20.17
N ILE A 478 13.03 -23.34 -18.84
CA ILE A 478 14.15 -23.80 -18.01
C ILE A 478 13.77 -24.97 -17.07
N GLY A 479 12.72 -25.71 -17.43
CA GLY A 479 12.21 -26.87 -16.66
C GLY A 479 11.40 -26.49 -15.41
N ASP A 480 10.83 -27.49 -14.73
CA ASP A 480 10.01 -27.35 -13.51
C ASP A 480 10.82 -27.30 -12.20
#